data_AF-A0A7V7TXH2-F1
#
_entry.id   AF-A0A7V7TXH2-F1
#
_cell.length_a   1.000
_cell.length_b   1.000
_cell.length_c   1.000
_cell.angle_alpha   90.00
_cell.angle_beta   90.00
_cell.angle_gamma   90.00
#
_symmetry.space_group_name_H-M   'P 1'
#
loop_
_entity.id
_entity.type
_entity.pdbx_description
1 polymer ?
#
loop_
_entity_poly.entity_id
_entity_poly.type
_entity_poly.pdbx_seq_one_letter_code
_entity_poly.pdbx_strand_id
1 'polypeptide(L)'
;MPTFEFADCPTRLDLPQASTGEQTGSVTCTVRNTQGGRQAGRIRVKPEGEAKPEWFSIAGAPPTSPLELEQEFAAGSAASVTVHLRVPAGAPAGPQTFKLLVLSEQQPDTDFAVGPSIGFTVAAPAVPPPKPKVPRWIFAVLAVVVLAMIGGAAALFWPKGALDPQLVAGHSLADAQKIAAENGYPDIGSRPGDPAGYDPGTVTGVADDPDGKPVLLTDPGVTIPAGLRGQNVVAVAQQLADIGLRVSPGEAHEAGLDNNVIASVAPPEGTVVKLGETVQVAVNQKPAASGGGGGVVVGPVVNICKTNPQICNLPIRQQFLRRIERSTATMKQLGQ
;
A
#
# COMPACT_ATOMS: atom_id res chain seq x y z
N MET A 1 -78.45 40.66 -13.87
CA MET A 1 -77.45 40.42 -12.82
C MET A 1 -76.58 39.26 -13.28
N PRO A 2 -75.25 39.29 -13.05
CA PRO A 2 -74.40 38.17 -13.43
C PRO A 2 -74.83 36.90 -12.68
N THR A 3 -74.75 35.75 -13.35
CA THR A 3 -75.13 34.44 -12.78
C THR A 3 -74.21 34.02 -11.62
N PHE A 4 -72.98 34.51 -11.62
CA PHE A 4 -72.01 34.24 -10.57
C PHE A 4 -71.62 35.50 -9.81
N GLU A 5 -71.29 35.34 -8.54
CA GLU A 5 -70.70 36.38 -7.70
C GLU A 5 -69.51 35.81 -6.91
N PHE A 6 -68.50 36.64 -6.63
CA PHE A 6 -67.43 36.30 -5.71
C PHE A 6 -67.82 36.76 -4.31
N ALA A 7 -68.06 35.81 -3.41
CA ALA A 7 -68.55 36.10 -2.05
C ALA A 7 -67.41 36.42 -1.08
N ASP A 8 -66.30 35.69 -1.16
CA ASP A 8 -65.11 35.90 -0.32
C ASP A 8 -63.86 35.61 -1.14
N CYS A 9 -62.97 36.58 -1.28
CA CYS A 9 -61.75 36.44 -2.06
C CYS A 9 -60.74 37.49 -1.56
N PRO A 10 -59.62 37.08 -0.96
CA PRO A 10 -58.68 38.03 -0.38
C PRO A 10 -57.99 38.83 -1.48
N THR A 11 -57.70 40.09 -1.20
CA THR A 11 -57.07 41.03 -2.15
C THR A 11 -55.55 40.96 -2.13
N ARG A 12 -54.97 40.12 -1.26
CA ARG A 12 -53.53 39.99 -1.07
C ARG A 12 -53.12 38.53 -0.92
N LEU A 13 -52.05 38.15 -1.61
CA LEU A 13 -51.37 36.87 -1.48
C LEU A 13 -49.92 37.13 -1.07
N ASP A 14 -49.56 36.70 0.14
CA ASP A 14 -48.19 36.81 0.64
C ASP A 14 -47.35 35.63 0.15
N LEU A 15 -46.25 35.93 -0.53
CA LEU A 15 -45.27 34.95 -0.97
C LEU A 15 -44.12 34.88 0.05
N PRO A 16 -43.80 33.70 0.62
CA PRO A 16 -42.64 33.56 1.49
C PRO A 16 -41.35 33.83 0.69
N GLN A 17 -40.36 34.44 1.34
CA GLN A 17 -39.04 34.63 0.74
C GLN A 17 -38.42 33.27 0.41
N ALA A 18 -38.07 33.08 -0.86
CA ALA A 18 -37.48 31.85 -1.33
C ALA A 18 -35.96 31.82 -1.08
N SER A 19 -35.49 30.84 -0.30
CA SER A 19 -34.06 30.53 -0.16
C SER A 19 -33.45 29.94 -1.45
N THR A 20 -34.30 29.37 -2.31
CA THR A 20 -33.94 28.69 -3.57
C THR A 20 -34.23 29.52 -4.83
N GLY A 21 -34.75 30.74 -4.68
CA GLY A 21 -35.13 31.64 -5.77
C GLY A 21 -36.54 31.43 -6.33
N GLU A 22 -37.20 30.31 -6.04
CA GLU A 22 -38.58 30.02 -6.48
C GLU A 22 -39.60 30.33 -5.38
N GLN A 23 -40.63 31.13 -5.67
CA GLN A 23 -41.64 31.55 -4.68
C GLN A 23 -42.99 30.88 -4.95
N THR A 24 -43.56 30.23 -3.94
CA THR A 24 -44.85 29.53 -4.04
C THR A 24 -45.87 30.06 -3.04
N GLY A 25 -47.13 30.17 -3.44
CA GLY A 25 -48.24 30.55 -2.57
C GLY A 25 -49.57 30.00 -3.08
N SER A 26 -50.62 30.12 -2.27
CA SER A 26 -51.97 29.75 -2.67
C SER A 26 -53.00 30.70 -2.09
N VAL A 27 -54.05 30.97 -2.86
CA VAL A 27 -55.19 31.78 -2.43
C VAL A 27 -56.49 31.04 -2.72
N THR A 28 -57.46 31.12 -1.81
CA THR A 28 -58.78 30.51 -1.99
C THR A 28 -59.83 31.61 -2.12
N CYS A 29 -60.68 31.50 -3.14
CA CYS A 29 -61.81 32.39 -3.37
C CYS A 29 -63.11 31.58 -3.46
N THR A 30 -64.20 32.15 -2.97
CA THR A 30 -65.52 31.53 -2.95
C THR A 30 -66.39 32.15 -4.04
N VAL A 31 -66.83 31.30 -4.97
CA VAL A 31 -67.72 31.65 -6.08
C VAL A 31 -69.11 31.13 -5.76
N ARG A 32 -70.13 31.97 -5.93
CA ARG A 32 -71.53 31.63 -5.67
C ARG A 32 -72.38 31.78 -6.91
N ASN A 33 -73.25 30.80 -7.14
CA ASN A 33 -74.30 30.88 -8.15
C ASN A 33 -75.51 31.63 -7.56
N THR A 34 -75.88 32.76 -8.16
CA THR A 34 -76.99 33.62 -7.71
C THR A 34 -78.33 33.23 -8.31
N GLN A 35 -78.34 32.32 -9.30
CA GLN A 35 -79.55 31.87 -9.98
C GLN A 35 -80.28 30.76 -9.19
N GLY A 36 -81.58 30.64 -9.44
CA GLY A 36 -82.43 29.60 -8.87
C GLY A 36 -82.26 28.22 -9.52
N GLY A 37 -81.40 28.09 -10.53
CA GLY A 37 -81.12 26.86 -11.26
C GLY A 37 -79.66 26.41 -11.14
N ARG A 38 -79.40 25.14 -11.48
CA ARG A 38 -78.05 24.58 -11.63
C ARG A 38 -77.37 25.21 -12.85
N GLN A 39 -76.13 25.65 -12.71
CA GLN A 39 -75.37 26.32 -13.76
C GLN A 39 -73.92 25.82 -13.80
N ALA A 40 -73.40 25.57 -15.00
CA ALA A 40 -72.00 25.26 -15.21
C ALA A 40 -71.22 26.59 -15.37
N GLY A 41 -70.19 26.75 -14.55
CA GLY A 41 -69.31 27.91 -14.55
C GLY A 41 -67.89 27.49 -14.93
N ARG A 42 -67.29 28.23 -15.86
CA ARG A 42 -65.87 28.12 -16.20
C ARG A 42 -65.09 29.20 -15.47
N ILE A 43 -64.26 28.80 -14.52
CA ILE A 43 -63.40 29.71 -13.75
C ILE A 43 -62.06 29.84 -14.47
N ARG A 44 -61.54 31.05 -14.63
CA ARG A 44 -60.28 31.37 -15.29
C ARG A 44 -59.42 32.31 -14.45
N VAL A 45 -58.11 32.08 -14.43
CA VAL A 45 -57.14 33.05 -13.90
C VAL A 45 -56.74 34.03 -15.01
N LYS A 46 -56.83 35.32 -14.74
CA LYS A 46 -56.37 36.39 -15.63
C LYS A 46 -55.22 37.15 -14.96
N PRO A 47 -53.96 36.85 -15.30
CA PRO A 47 -52.81 37.62 -14.88
C PRO A 47 -52.90 39.07 -15.39
N GLU A 48 -52.37 40.02 -14.62
CA GLU A 48 -52.25 41.44 -14.98
C GLU A 48 -50.79 41.90 -14.77
N GLY A 49 -50.40 42.98 -15.44
CA GLY A 49 -49.02 43.50 -15.34
C GLY A 49 -48.00 42.58 -16.03
N GLU A 50 -46.93 42.23 -15.32
CA GLU A 50 -45.88 41.33 -15.82
C GLU A 50 -46.05 39.88 -15.33
N ALA A 51 -47.15 39.60 -14.61
CA ALA A 51 -47.47 38.25 -14.18
C ALA A 51 -47.73 37.35 -15.38
N LYS A 52 -47.05 36.21 -15.43
CA LYS A 52 -47.18 35.28 -16.56
C LYS A 52 -48.20 34.17 -16.27
N PRO A 53 -49.01 33.76 -17.27
CA PRO A 53 -50.02 32.71 -17.09
C PRO A 53 -49.44 31.40 -16.55
N GLU A 54 -48.25 31.00 -16.98
CA GLU A 54 -47.59 29.77 -16.53
C GLU A 54 -47.23 29.74 -15.03
N TRP A 55 -47.34 30.87 -14.32
CA TRP A 55 -47.12 30.90 -12.87
C TRP A 55 -48.32 30.40 -12.08
N PHE A 56 -49.50 30.29 -12.70
CA PHE A 56 -50.73 30.01 -11.99
C PHE A 56 -51.26 28.61 -12.34
N SER A 57 -51.95 28.00 -11.38
CA SER A 57 -52.77 26.81 -11.60
C SER A 57 -53.96 26.81 -10.65
N ILE A 58 -55.11 26.31 -11.09
CA ILE A 58 -56.29 26.13 -10.24
C ILE A 58 -56.29 24.70 -9.72
N ALA A 59 -56.53 24.51 -8.41
CA ALA A 59 -56.66 23.20 -7.80
C ALA A 59 -57.82 22.43 -8.45
N GLY A 60 -57.54 21.23 -8.95
CA GLY A 60 -58.52 20.39 -9.66
C GLY A 60 -58.68 20.70 -11.15
N ALA A 61 -57.97 21.70 -11.69
CA ALA A 61 -57.98 21.95 -13.14
C ALA A 61 -57.32 20.80 -13.92
N PRO A 62 -57.79 20.52 -15.15
CA PRO A 62 -57.14 19.54 -16.03
C PRO A 62 -55.69 19.93 -16.35
N PRO A 63 -54.75 18.97 -16.47
CA PRO A 63 -53.35 19.26 -16.84
C PRO A 63 -53.20 19.97 -18.19
N THR A 64 -54.18 19.82 -19.08
CA THR A 64 -54.21 20.49 -20.40
C THR A 64 -54.57 21.97 -20.31
N SER A 65 -55.16 22.42 -19.20
CA SER A 65 -55.67 23.78 -19.02
C SER A 65 -55.57 24.18 -17.55
N PRO A 66 -54.36 24.32 -16.97
CA PRO A 66 -54.17 24.53 -15.54
C PRO A 66 -54.78 25.84 -15.03
N LEU A 67 -55.09 26.78 -15.93
CA LEU A 67 -55.69 28.08 -15.61
C LEU A 67 -57.20 28.09 -15.65
N GLU A 68 -57.83 26.97 -16.04
CA GLU A 68 -59.27 26.88 -16.25
C GLU A 68 -59.85 25.70 -15.47
N LEU A 69 -60.95 25.94 -14.76
CA LEU A 69 -61.70 24.92 -14.05
C LEU A 69 -63.17 25.03 -14.43
N GLU A 70 -63.72 23.97 -15.02
CA GLU A 70 -65.15 23.83 -15.24
C GLU A 70 -65.76 23.18 -14.00
N GLN A 71 -66.75 23.84 -13.41
CA GLN A 71 -67.43 23.37 -12.22
C GLN A 71 -68.92 23.64 -12.31
N GLU A 72 -69.70 22.65 -11.88
CA GLU A 72 -71.15 22.79 -11.80
C GLU A 72 -71.58 23.28 -10.43
N PHE A 73 -72.43 24.31 -10.42
CA PHE A 73 -72.95 24.95 -9.21
C PHE A 73 -74.44 24.67 -9.09
N ALA A 74 -74.87 24.11 -7.96
CA ALA A 74 -76.29 24.03 -7.64
C ALA A 74 -76.88 25.44 -7.41
N ALA A 75 -78.20 25.54 -7.48
CA ALA A 75 -78.93 26.79 -7.24
C ALA A 75 -78.56 27.40 -5.87
N GLY A 76 -78.15 28.67 -5.86
CA GLY A 76 -77.78 29.39 -4.64
C GLY A 76 -76.49 28.92 -3.94
N SER A 77 -75.81 27.87 -4.45
CA SER A 77 -74.65 27.26 -3.80
C SER A 77 -73.36 28.04 -4.04
N ALA A 78 -72.41 27.87 -3.11
CA ALA A 78 -71.08 28.44 -3.18
C ALA A 78 -70.03 27.33 -3.23
N ALA A 79 -68.95 27.54 -4.00
CA ALA A 79 -67.81 26.64 -4.07
C ALA A 79 -66.50 27.41 -3.85
N SER A 80 -65.56 26.77 -3.15
CA SER A 80 -64.22 27.30 -2.93
C SER A 80 -63.29 26.88 -4.06
N VAL A 81 -62.58 27.85 -4.62
CA VAL A 81 -61.63 27.69 -5.73
C VAL A 81 -60.27 28.11 -5.22
N THR A 82 -59.31 27.19 -5.21
CA THR A 82 -57.93 27.47 -4.79
C THR A 82 -57.04 27.69 -6.00
N VAL A 83 -56.34 28.82 -6.04
CA VAL A 83 -55.32 29.15 -7.05
C VAL A 83 -53.95 28.97 -6.42
N HIS A 84 -53.11 28.13 -7.02
CA HIS A 84 -51.70 27.99 -6.71
C HIS A 84 -50.88 28.92 -7.60
N LEU A 85 -49.95 29.64 -6.98
CA LEU A 85 -49.00 30.53 -7.62
C LEU A 85 -47.59 29.96 -7.42
N ARG A 86 -46.84 29.80 -8.51
CA ARG A 86 -45.46 29.34 -8.56
C ARG A 86 -44.65 30.29 -9.45
N VAL A 87 -43.92 31.18 -8.82
CA VAL A 87 -43.05 32.16 -9.48
C VAL A 87 -41.65 31.55 -9.65
N PRO A 88 -41.15 31.36 -10.89
CA PRO A 88 -39.85 30.78 -11.14
C PRO A 88 -38.71 31.72 -10.70
N ALA A 89 -37.54 31.14 -10.43
CA ALA A 89 -36.34 31.91 -10.14
C ALA A 89 -35.98 32.83 -11.32
N GLY A 90 -35.68 34.10 -11.03
CA GLY A 90 -35.35 35.11 -12.04
C GLY A 90 -36.54 35.88 -12.62
N ALA A 91 -37.76 35.65 -12.12
CA ALA A 91 -38.89 36.54 -12.41
C ALA A 91 -38.58 37.99 -11.97
N PRO A 92 -39.12 39.01 -12.67
CA PRO A 92 -38.93 40.40 -12.31
C PRO A 92 -39.48 40.67 -10.90
N ALA A 93 -38.62 41.24 -10.05
CA ALA A 93 -39.00 41.61 -8.69
C ALA A 93 -39.96 42.80 -8.70
N GLY A 94 -40.98 42.78 -7.86
CA GLY A 94 -41.95 43.86 -7.77
C GLY A 94 -43.38 43.40 -7.48
N PRO A 95 -44.31 44.36 -7.34
CA PRO A 95 -45.73 44.08 -7.18
C PRO A 95 -46.33 43.55 -8.49
N GLN A 96 -47.15 42.52 -8.38
CA GLN A 96 -47.87 41.88 -9.47
C GLN A 96 -49.32 41.66 -9.06
N THR A 97 -50.23 41.56 -10.04
CA THR A 97 -51.66 41.34 -9.77
C THR A 97 -52.24 40.28 -10.70
N PHE A 98 -53.33 39.67 -10.25
CA PHE A 98 -54.18 38.84 -11.10
C PHE A 98 -55.64 38.95 -10.64
N LYS A 99 -56.55 38.52 -11.51
CA LYS A 99 -57.99 38.43 -11.22
C LYS A 99 -58.50 37.03 -11.52
N LEU A 100 -59.56 36.66 -10.82
CA LEU A 100 -60.37 35.50 -11.19
C LEU A 100 -61.57 35.96 -12.02
N LEU A 101 -61.90 35.18 -13.05
CA LEU A 101 -63.05 35.39 -13.91
C LEU A 101 -63.90 34.13 -13.86
N VAL A 102 -65.21 34.26 -13.68
CA VAL A 102 -66.14 33.13 -13.83
C VAL A 102 -67.08 33.45 -14.97
N LEU A 103 -67.12 32.57 -15.96
CA LEU A 103 -67.97 32.68 -17.14
C LEU A 103 -69.08 31.63 -17.04
N SER A 104 -70.30 31.99 -17.41
CA SER A 104 -71.37 31.03 -17.64
C SER A 104 -71.12 30.25 -18.93
N GLU A 105 -71.19 28.92 -18.88
CA GLU A 105 -71.04 28.12 -20.10
C GLU A 105 -72.17 28.33 -21.11
N GLN A 106 -73.35 28.74 -20.65
CA GLN A 106 -74.49 29.00 -21.53
C GLN A 106 -74.29 30.27 -22.37
N GLN A 107 -73.63 31.29 -21.80
CA GLN A 107 -73.44 32.60 -22.43
C GLN A 107 -72.11 33.26 -21.99
N PRO A 108 -70.94 32.72 -22.40
CA PRO A 108 -69.65 33.14 -21.86
C PRO A 108 -69.28 34.59 -22.22
N ASP A 109 -69.79 35.13 -23.33
CA ASP A 109 -69.44 36.48 -23.79
C ASP A 109 -70.20 37.59 -23.05
N THR A 110 -71.39 37.30 -22.54
CA THR A 110 -72.30 38.29 -21.94
C THR A 110 -72.55 38.06 -20.45
N ASP A 111 -72.38 36.85 -19.95
CA ASP A 111 -72.62 36.48 -18.55
C ASP A 111 -71.33 36.00 -17.89
N PHE A 112 -70.57 36.97 -17.40
CA PHE A 112 -69.34 36.74 -16.64
C PHE A 112 -69.29 37.64 -15.41
N ALA A 113 -68.58 37.16 -14.39
CA ALA A 113 -68.28 37.91 -13.18
C ALA A 113 -66.77 38.01 -13.00
N VAL A 114 -66.29 39.22 -12.70
CA VAL A 114 -64.88 39.50 -12.45
C VAL A 114 -64.67 39.63 -10.95
N GLY A 115 -63.73 38.85 -10.41
CA GLY A 115 -63.32 38.92 -9.01
C GLY A 115 -62.45 40.13 -8.71
N PRO A 116 -62.12 40.36 -7.42
CA PRO A 116 -61.23 41.45 -7.03
C PRO A 116 -59.82 41.27 -7.60
N SER A 117 -59.07 42.37 -7.70
CA SER A 117 -57.63 42.31 -7.97
C SER A 117 -56.89 41.73 -6.76
N ILE A 118 -56.19 40.62 -6.97
CA ILE A 118 -55.37 39.97 -5.95
C ILE A 118 -53.91 40.35 -6.20
N GLY A 119 -53.32 41.10 -5.27
CA GLY A 119 -51.93 41.55 -5.35
C GLY A 119 -50.97 40.59 -4.65
N PHE A 120 -49.80 40.39 -5.22
CA PHE A 120 -48.67 39.68 -4.62
C PHE A 120 -47.35 40.39 -4.96
N THR A 121 -46.33 40.22 -4.12
CA THR A 121 -45.01 40.83 -4.35
C THR A 121 -43.97 39.75 -4.60
N VAL A 122 -43.31 39.81 -5.77
CA VAL A 122 -42.17 38.96 -6.08
C VAL A 122 -40.92 39.54 -5.44
N ALA A 123 -40.32 38.81 -4.49
CA ALA A 123 -39.10 39.27 -3.83
C ALA A 123 -37.89 39.23 -4.78
N ALA A 124 -36.99 40.21 -4.65
CA ALA A 124 -35.72 40.24 -5.36
C ALA A 124 -34.82 39.06 -4.94
N PRO A 125 -34.00 38.50 -5.86
CA PRO A 125 -33.03 37.49 -5.51
C PRO A 125 -32.12 38.02 -4.38
N ALA A 126 -31.95 37.23 -3.31
CA ALA A 126 -30.99 37.57 -2.28
C ALA A 126 -29.61 37.68 -2.93
N VAL A 127 -29.03 38.88 -2.95
CA VAL A 127 -27.65 39.08 -3.42
C VAL A 127 -26.77 38.18 -2.56
N PRO A 128 -26.06 37.19 -3.14
CA PRO A 128 -25.23 36.31 -2.34
C PRO A 128 -24.23 37.17 -1.56
N PRO A 129 -24.03 36.93 -0.25
CA PRO A 129 -23.10 37.71 0.53
C PRO A 129 -21.72 37.69 -0.16
N PRO A 130 -20.99 38.82 -0.16
CA PRO A 130 -19.70 38.90 -0.82
C PRO A 130 -18.81 37.76 -0.31
N LYS A 131 -18.33 36.91 -1.22
CA LYS A 131 -17.44 35.80 -0.87
C LYS A 131 -16.27 36.37 -0.06
N PRO A 132 -15.98 35.86 1.15
CA PRO A 132 -14.83 36.30 1.90
C PRO A 132 -13.58 36.10 1.04
N LYS A 133 -12.78 37.16 0.86
CA LYS A 133 -11.50 37.06 0.16
C LYS A 133 -10.61 36.14 0.98
N VAL A 134 -10.47 34.91 0.52
CA VAL A 134 -9.58 33.94 1.15
C VAL A 134 -8.17 34.52 1.12
N PRO A 135 -7.56 34.81 2.28
CA PRO A 135 -6.31 35.53 2.31
C PRO A 135 -5.19 34.66 1.72
N ARG A 136 -4.38 35.26 0.84
CA ARG A 136 -3.38 34.55 0.02
C ARG A 136 -2.37 33.74 0.82
N TRP A 137 -2.16 34.05 2.10
CA TRP A 137 -1.28 33.29 3.00
C TRP A 137 -1.70 31.83 3.17
N ILE A 138 -3.00 31.51 3.01
CA ILE A 138 -3.49 30.13 3.13
C ILE A 138 -2.86 29.23 2.06
N PHE A 139 -2.64 29.74 0.84
CA PHE A 139 -1.96 28.98 -0.22
C PHE A 139 -0.47 28.76 0.09
N ALA A 140 0.18 29.72 0.74
CA ALA A 140 1.57 29.58 1.16
C ALA A 140 1.71 28.52 2.28
N VAL A 141 0.82 28.54 3.27
CA VAL A 141 0.79 27.51 4.33
C VAL A 141 0.49 26.13 3.74
N LEU A 142 -0.49 26.04 2.82
CA LEU A 142 -0.84 24.77 2.17
C LEU A 142 0.34 24.20 1.37
N ALA A 143 1.08 25.04 0.63
CA ALA A 143 2.25 24.61 -0.12
C ALA A 143 3.37 24.05 0.78
N VAL A 144 3.62 24.68 1.94
CA VAL A 144 4.61 24.20 2.92
C VAL A 144 4.19 22.86 3.51
N VAL A 145 2.91 22.69 3.85
CA VAL A 145 2.39 21.41 4.39
C VAL A 145 2.52 20.30 3.35
N VAL A 146 2.19 20.55 2.09
CA VAL A 146 2.33 19.56 1.01
C VAL A 146 3.80 19.18 0.80
N LEU A 147 4.71 20.15 0.78
CA LEU A 147 6.16 19.86 0.68
C LEU A 147 6.69 19.05 1.87
N ALA A 148 6.24 19.36 3.09
CA ALA A 148 6.60 18.58 4.28
C ALA A 148 6.06 17.15 4.22
N MET A 149 4.84 16.94 3.72
CA MET A 149 4.25 15.61 3.52
C MET A 149 5.00 14.82 2.45
N ILE A 150 5.37 15.45 1.32
CA ILE A 150 6.15 14.82 0.26
C ILE A 150 7.56 14.49 0.75
N GLY A 151 8.23 15.43 1.43
CA GLY A 151 9.55 15.22 2.02
C GLY A 151 9.56 14.12 3.08
N GLY A 152 8.54 14.10 3.95
CA GLY A 152 8.34 13.05 4.95
C GLY A 152 8.06 11.68 4.34
N ALA A 153 7.21 11.61 3.31
CA ALA A 153 6.91 10.38 2.60
C ALA A 153 8.13 9.85 1.82
N ALA A 154 8.89 10.74 1.17
CA ALA A 154 10.11 10.37 0.47
C ALA A 154 11.17 9.81 1.43
N ALA A 155 11.38 10.43 2.59
CA ALA A 155 12.30 9.94 3.61
C ALA A 155 11.91 8.54 4.15
N LEU A 156 10.61 8.24 4.23
CA LEU A 156 10.12 6.92 4.64
C LEU A 156 10.34 5.84 3.56
N PHE A 157 10.27 6.22 2.29
CA PHE A 157 10.44 5.33 1.14
C PHE A 157 11.87 5.30 0.57
N TRP A 158 12.82 5.96 1.21
CA TRP A 158 14.22 5.88 0.79
C TRP A 158 14.70 4.43 1.00
N PRO A 159 15.19 3.75 -0.05
CA PRO A 159 15.68 2.39 0.09
C PRO A 159 16.81 2.39 1.12
N LYS A 160 16.60 1.70 2.25
CA LYS A 160 17.66 1.44 3.22
C LYS A 160 18.75 0.70 2.45
N GLY A 161 19.94 1.30 2.36
CA GLY A 161 21.05 0.74 1.60
C GLY A 161 21.37 -0.68 2.06
N ALA A 162 21.87 -1.51 1.14
CA ALA A 162 22.29 -2.88 1.43
C ALA A 162 23.23 -2.91 2.65
N LEU A 163 23.06 -3.92 3.52
CA LEU A 163 23.92 -4.12 4.68
C LEU A 163 25.37 -4.28 4.20
N ASP A 164 26.26 -3.37 4.63
CA ASP A 164 27.67 -3.42 4.23
C ASP A 164 28.32 -4.71 4.77
N PRO A 165 28.82 -5.60 3.89
CA PRO A 165 29.45 -6.85 4.31
C PRO A 165 30.61 -6.66 5.28
N GLN A 166 31.31 -5.52 5.22
CA GLN A 166 32.46 -5.25 6.06
C GLN A 166 32.08 -4.97 7.52
N LEU A 167 30.84 -4.56 7.79
CA LEU A 167 30.37 -4.28 9.15
C LEU A 167 30.16 -5.55 9.98
N VAL A 168 29.86 -6.67 9.31
CA VAL A 168 29.51 -7.94 9.99
C VAL A 168 30.57 -9.02 9.81
N ALA A 169 31.45 -8.91 8.80
CA ALA A 169 32.50 -9.87 8.56
C ALA A 169 33.50 -9.93 9.72
N GLY A 170 33.87 -11.14 10.13
CA GLY A 170 34.81 -11.40 11.24
C GLY A 170 34.17 -11.41 12.63
N HIS A 171 32.88 -11.08 12.77
CA HIS A 171 32.15 -11.16 14.04
C HIS A 171 31.53 -12.54 14.26
N SER A 172 31.27 -12.88 15.53
CA SER A 172 30.43 -14.03 15.87
C SER A 172 29.03 -13.85 15.31
N LEU A 173 28.31 -14.95 15.03
CA LEU A 173 26.94 -14.87 14.51
C LEU A 173 26.02 -13.99 15.38
N ALA A 174 26.11 -14.11 16.71
CA ALA A 174 25.28 -13.33 17.64
C ALA A 174 25.61 -11.83 17.59
N ASP A 175 26.89 -11.47 17.51
CA ASP A 175 27.32 -10.06 17.41
C ASP A 175 26.94 -9.47 16.05
N ALA A 176 27.14 -10.23 14.97
CA ALA A 176 26.77 -9.82 13.63
C ALA A 176 25.25 -9.60 13.48
N GLN A 177 24.42 -10.45 14.10
CA GLN A 177 22.97 -10.26 14.14
C GLN A 177 22.59 -8.97 14.89
N LYS A 178 23.28 -8.67 16.00
CA LYS A 178 23.07 -7.43 16.73
C LYS A 178 23.46 -6.19 15.90
N ILE A 179 24.62 -6.22 15.25
CA ILE A 179 25.08 -5.14 14.36
C ILE A 179 24.10 -4.94 13.20
N ALA A 180 23.61 -6.03 12.60
CA ALA A 180 22.63 -5.97 11.53
C ALA A 180 21.29 -5.36 12.02
N ALA A 181 20.82 -5.74 13.21
CA ALA A 181 19.60 -5.18 13.81
C ALA A 181 19.71 -3.67 14.04
N GLU A 182 20.85 -3.20 14.57
CA GLU A 182 21.14 -1.77 14.76
C GLU A 182 21.16 -0.99 13.43
N ASN A 183 21.48 -1.67 12.32
CA ASN A 183 21.48 -1.13 10.96
C ASN A 183 20.16 -1.36 10.20
N GLY A 184 19.08 -1.74 10.89
CA GLY A 184 17.74 -1.84 10.32
C GLY A 184 17.36 -3.21 9.75
N TYR A 185 18.10 -4.26 10.11
CA TYR A 185 17.85 -5.66 9.73
C TYR A 185 17.62 -6.55 10.96
N PRO A 186 16.50 -6.37 11.70
CA PRO A 186 16.27 -7.04 12.98
C PRO A 186 16.10 -8.56 12.89
N ASP A 187 15.66 -9.07 11.73
CA ASP A 187 15.32 -10.49 11.54
C ASP A 187 16.26 -11.17 10.53
N ILE A 188 17.55 -10.81 10.52
CA ILE A 188 18.50 -11.36 9.56
C ILE A 188 18.79 -12.84 9.84
N GLY A 189 18.54 -13.68 8.84
CA GLY A 189 18.87 -15.11 8.88
C GLY A 189 20.37 -15.37 8.71
N SER A 190 20.78 -16.62 8.90
CA SER A 190 22.13 -17.06 8.57
C SER A 190 22.13 -18.39 7.84
N ARG A 191 23.14 -18.61 7.00
CA ARG A 191 23.38 -19.89 6.35
C ARG A 191 24.88 -20.16 6.19
N PRO A 192 25.30 -21.43 6.09
CA PRO A 192 26.68 -21.77 5.78
C PRO A 192 27.11 -21.17 4.43
N GLY A 193 28.27 -20.52 4.42
CA GLY A 193 28.96 -20.04 3.22
C GLY A 193 30.08 -20.99 2.80
N ASP A 194 31.00 -20.47 1.98
CA ASP A 194 32.24 -21.17 1.65
C ASP A 194 33.28 -21.00 2.79
N PRO A 195 34.16 -21.98 3.03
CA PRO A 195 35.24 -21.85 4.00
C PRO A 195 36.17 -20.68 3.62
N ALA A 196 36.25 -19.68 4.48
CA ALA A 196 37.03 -18.46 4.24
C ALA A 196 38.25 -18.35 5.16
N GLY A 197 38.42 -19.30 6.09
CA GLY A 197 39.51 -19.30 7.05
C GLY A 197 39.24 -18.39 8.22
N TYR A 198 37.97 -18.25 8.62
CA TYR A 198 37.61 -17.76 9.94
C TYR A 198 37.38 -18.93 10.89
N ASP A 199 37.16 -18.63 12.16
CA ASP A 199 36.76 -19.66 13.11
C ASP A 199 35.35 -20.16 12.74
N PRO A 200 35.05 -21.47 12.89
CA PRO A 200 33.75 -22.00 12.53
C PRO A 200 32.61 -21.26 13.23
N GLY A 201 31.62 -20.82 12.46
CA GLY A 201 30.49 -20.01 12.95
C GLY A 201 30.72 -18.50 12.95
N THR A 202 31.91 -18.01 12.59
CA THR A 202 32.17 -16.59 12.32
C THR A 202 31.52 -16.16 11.01
N VAL A 203 30.97 -14.95 10.96
CA VAL A 203 30.37 -14.40 9.75
C VAL A 203 31.46 -14.00 8.75
N THR A 204 31.33 -14.47 7.50
CA THR A 204 32.27 -14.22 6.40
C THR A 204 31.77 -13.14 5.44
N GLY A 205 30.46 -12.88 5.43
CA GLY A 205 29.86 -11.84 4.61
C GLY A 205 28.33 -11.84 4.64
N VAL A 206 27.74 -11.13 3.68
CA VAL A 206 26.29 -11.03 3.47
C VAL A 206 25.99 -11.43 2.04
N ALA A 207 24.90 -12.17 1.84
CA ALA A 207 24.37 -12.49 0.52
C ALA A 207 22.85 -12.39 0.52
N ASP A 208 22.23 -12.43 -0.66
CA ASP A 208 20.79 -12.48 -0.76
C ASP A 208 20.26 -13.94 -0.72
N ASP A 209 19.16 -14.12 -0.01
CA ASP A 209 18.25 -15.27 -0.06
C ASP A 209 17.56 -15.32 -1.45
N PRO A 210 17.07 -16.49 -1.92
CA PRO A 210 16.11 -16.58 -3.03
C PRO A 210 14.99 -15.52 -3.08
N ASP A 211 14.49 -15.06 -1.92
CA ASP A 211 13.47 -14.01 -1.75
C ASP A 211 14.05 -12.58 -1.83
N GLY A 212 15.36 -12.42 -2.07
CA GLY A 212 16.04 -11.12 -2.12
C GLY A 212 16.26 -10.47 -0.75
N LYS A 213 16.14 -11.24 0.34
CA LYS A 213 16.44 -10.77 1.70
C LYS A 213 17.91 -11.00 2.03
N PRO A 214 18.61 -10.06 2.68
CA PRO A 214 19.97 -10.30 3.09
C PRO A 214 20.03 -11.40 4.15
N VAL A 215 21.03 -12.26 4.07
CA VAL A 215 21.36 -13.32 5.03
C VAL A 215 22.86 -13.30 5.33
N LEU A 216 23.21 -13.60 6.58
CA LEU A 216 24.60 -13.71 7.01
C LEU A 216 25.18 -15.04 6.53
N LEU A 217 26.37 -14.98 5.93
CA LEU A 217 27.13 -16.17 5.58
C LEU A 217 28.08 -16.50 6.73
N THR A 218 28.01 -17.72 7.26
CA THR A 218 28.93 -18.20 8.31
C THR A 218 29.99 -19.12 7.73
N ASP A 219 31.20 -19.08 8.28
CA ASP A 219 32.26 -20.02 7.91
C ASP A 219 31.89 -21.41 8.46
N PRO A 220 31.67 -22.42 7.60
CA PRO A 220 31.35 -23.77 8.06
C PRO A 220 32.57 -24.49 8.64
N GLY A 221 33.78 -23.94 8.47
CA GLY A 221 35.03 -24.64 8.75
C GLY A 221 35.27 -25.82 7.82
N VAL A 222 36.23 -26.66 8.20
CA VAL A 222 36.60 -27.90 7.51
C VAL A 222 36.58 -29.03 8.52
N THR A 223 35.86 -30.11 8.23
CA THR A 223 35.80 -31.29 9.10
C THR A 223 37.03 -32.18 8.88
N ILE A 224 37.70 -32.56 9.96
CA ILE A 224 38.76 -33.59 9.92
C ILE A 224 38.11 -34.94 9.58
N PRO A 225 38.51 -35.61 8.47
CA PRO A 225 37.92 -36.88 8.07
C PRO A 225 38.06 -37.95 9.15
N ALA A 226 37.10 -38.87 9.22
CA ALA A 226 37.19 -40.03 10.10
C ALA A 226 38.04 -41.16 9.48
N GLY A 227 38.55 -42.04 10.34
CA GLY A 227 39.32 -43.22 9.97
C GLY A 227 40.75 -42.93 9.55
N LEU A 228 41.36 -41.83 10.00
CA LEU A 228 42.75 -41.49 9.69
C LEU A 228 43.73 -42.37 10.45
N ARG A 229 43.36 -42.80 11.66
CA ARG A 229 44.14 -43.74 12.47
C ARG A 229 44.40 -45.06 11.72
N GLY A 230 45.65 -45.54 11.79
CA GLY A 230 46.10 -46.75 11.11
C GLY A 230 46.41 -46.57 9.61
N GLN A 231 46.12 -45.41 9.02
CA GLN A 231 46.49 -45.12 7.64
C GLN A 231 47.96 -44.67 7.51
N ASN A 232 48.48 -44.74 6.29
CA ASN A 232 49.82 -44.27 5.95
C ASN A 232 49.93 -42.74 6.07
N VAL A 233 50.98 -42.26 6.74
CA VAL A 233 51.19 -40.82 6.98
C VAL A 233 51.21 -39.95 5.72
N VAL A 234 51.74 -40.46 4.60
CA VAL A 234 51.82 -39.70 3.34
C VAL A 234 50.43 -39.55 2.71
N ALA A 235 49.62 -40.61 2.75
CA ALA A 235 48.24 -40.58 2.26
C ALA A 235 47.37 -39.63 3.08
N VAL A 236 47.47 -39.70 4.41
CA VAL A 236 46.76 -38.79 5.33
C VAL A 236 47.20 -37.34 5.13
N ALA A 237 48.50 -37.10 4.97
CA ALA A 237 49.01 -35.74 4.73
C ALA A 237 48.46 -35.15 3.43
N GLN A 238 48.39 -35.94 2.35
CA GLN A 238 47.80 -35.51 1.08
C GLN A 238 46.30 -35.26 1.22
N GLN A 239 45.57 -36.17 1.88
CA GLN A 239 44.14 -36.04 2.10
C GLN A 239 43.77 -34.77 2.90
N LEU A 240 44.53 -34.47 3.96
CA LEU A 240 44.34 -33.26 4.77
C LEU A 240 44.73 -31.99 3.98
N ALA A 241 45.77 -32.05 3.14
CA ALA A 241 46.14 -30.94 2.26
C ALA A 241 45.07 -30.66 1.19
N ASP A 242 44.44 -31.69 0.63
CA ASP A 242 43.40 -31.56 -0.41
C ASP A 242 42.13 -30.85 0.09
N ILE A 243 41.87 -30.93 1.40
CA ILE A 243 40.80 -30.18 2.08
C ILE A 243 41.28 -28.85 2.69
N GLY A 244 42.54 -28.47 2.44
CA GLY A 244 43.10 -27.17 2.81
C GLY A 244 43.59 -27.08 4.26
N LEU A 245 43.83 -28.20 4.95
CA LEU A 245 44.44 -28.24 6.27
C LEU A 245 45.97 -28.40 6.18
N ARG A 246 46.67 -27.90 7.19
CA ARG A 246 48.12 -28.09 7.33
C ARG A 246 48.38 -29.27 8.25
N VAL A 247 49.46 -30.00 8.01
CA VAL A 247 49.83 -31.17 8.81
C VAL A 247 51.15 -30.92 9.52
N SER A 248 51.16 -31.11 10.83
CA SER A 248 52.37 -31.14 11.65
C SER A 248 52.60 -32.56 12.16
N PRO A 249 53.63 -33.27 11.68
CA PRO A 249 53.93 -34.62 12.15
C PRO A 249 54.47 -34.57 13.59
N GLY A 250 54.02 -35.50 14.42
CA GLY A 250 54.57 -35.80 15.74
C GLY A 250 54.96 -37.28 15.85
N GLU A 251 55.60 -37.65 16.94
CA GLU A 251 56.00 -39.05 17.20
C GLU A 251 55.10 -39.66 18.29
N ALA A 252 54.69 -40.90 18.08
CA ALA A 252 53.99 -41.70 19.07
C ALA A 252 54.53 -43.13 19.07
N HIS A 253 54.35 -43.82 20.19
CA HIS A 253 54.70 -45.22 20.33
C HIS A 253 53.46 -45.95 20.85
N GLU A 254 52.82 -46.72 19.98
CA GLU A 254 51.61 -47.46 20.32
C GLU A 254 51.77 -48.93 19.94
N ALA A 255 51.52 -49.81 20.90
CA ALA A 255 51.60 -51.25 20.69
C ALA A 255 50.48 -51.71 19.75
N GLY A 256 50.82 -52.56 18.78
CA GLY A 256 49.86 -53.15 17.85
C GLY A 256 49.61 -52.34 16.57
N LEU A 257 50.22 -51.16 16.42
CA LEU A 257 50.24 -50.43 15.15
C LEU A 257 51.53 -50.69 14.36
N ASP A 258 51.42 -50.68 13.04
CA ASP A 258 52.56 -50.77 12.13
C ASP A 258 53.45 -49.52 12.19
N ASN A 259 54.66 -49.60 11.65
CA ASN A 259 55.55 -48.45 11.57
C ASN A 259 55.06 -47.47 10.48
N ASN A 260 55.16 -46.16 10.72
CA ASN A 260 54.74 -45.09 9.80
C ASN A 260 53.22 -44.99 9.54
N VAL A 261 52.39 -45.55 10.43
CA VAL A 261 50.94 -45.31 10.42
C VAL A 261 50.54 -44.28 11.47
N ILE A 262 49.38 -43.65 11.29
CA ILE A 262 48.88 -42.65 12.24
C ILE A 262 48.39 -43.33 13.52
N ALA A 263 48.94 -42.93 14.66
CA ALA A 263 48.50 -43.38 15.99
C ALA A 263 47.38 -42.48 16.54
N SER A 264 47.53 -41.15 16.39
CA SER A 264 46.54 -40.19 16.87
C SER A 264 46.55 -38.90 16.04
N VAL A 265 45.44 -38.17 16.11
CA VAL A 265 45.22 -36.89 15.43
C VAL A 265 44.68 -35.89 16.46
N ALA A 266 45.22 -34.68 16.47
CA ALA A 266 44.76 -33.58 17.31
C ALA A 266 44.62 -32.28 16.49
N PRO A 267 43.43 -31.64 16.45
CA PRO A 267 42.15 -32.04 17.06
C PRO A 267 41.64 -33.42 16.58
N PRO A 268 40.77 -34.12 17.34
CA PRO A 268 40.33 -35.47 16.98
C PRO A 268 39.51 -35.48 15.68
N GLU A 269 39.44 -36.65 15.06
CA GLU A 269 38.64 -36.89 13.85
C GLU A 269 37.18 -36.47 14.06
N GLY A 270 36.56 -35.89 13.02
CA GLY A 270 35.20 -35.33 13.09
C GLY A 270 35.14 -33.91 13.67
N THR A 271 36.23 -33.37 14.20
CA THR A 271 36.26 -31.97 14.65
C THR A 271 36.23 -31.02 13.46
N VAL A 272 35.45 -29.95 13.56
CA VAL A 272 35.43 -28.85 12.60
C VAL A 272 36.51 -27.84 13.00
N VAL A 273 37.43 -27.58 12.09
CA VAL A 273 38.59 -26.69 12.27
C VAL A 273 38.58 -25.59 11.23
N LYS A 274 39.36 -24.54 11.47
CA LYS A 274 39.50 -23.43 10.53
C LYS A 274 40.26 -23.85 9.27
N LEU A 275 39.90 -23.30 8.12
CA LEU A 275 40.65 -23.54 6.88
C LEU A 275 42.11 -23.09 7.07
N GLY A 276 43.07 -23.98 6.75
CA GLY A 276 44.50 -23.76 6.94
C GLY A 276 45.00 -24.03 8.36
N GLU A 277 44.15 -24.49 9.28
CA GLU A 277 44.56 -24.90 10.62
C GLU A 277 45.54 -26.07 10.56
N THR A 278 46.45 -26.12 11.54
CA THR A 278 47.47 -27.16 11.62
C THR A 278 46.97 -28.31 12.48
N VAL A 279 46.73 -29.45 11.83
CA VAL A 279 46.40 -30.71 12.48
C VAL A 279 47.69 -31.42 12.88
N GLN A 280 47.83 -31.73 14.17
CA GLN A 280 48.93 -32.56 14.66
C GLN A 280 48.61 -34.03 14.42
N VAL A 281 49.53 -34.72 13.77
CA VAL A 281 49.37 -36.12 13.39
C VAL A 281 50.52 -36.91 13.99
N ALA A 282 50.25 -37.71 15.01
CA ALA A 282 51.27 -38.51 15.67
C ALA A 282 51.48 -39.83 14.91
N VAL A 283 52.71 -40.05 14.45
CA VAL A 283 53.09 -41.21 13.66
C VAL A 283 53.68 -42.27 14.57
N ASN A 284 53.19 -43.51 14.45
CA ASN A 284 53.72 -44.62 15.22
C ASN A 284 55.14 -44.95 14.76
N GLN A 285 56.08 -44.85 15.69
CA GLN A 285 57.42 -45.37 15.53
C GLN A 285 57.55 -46.66 16.34
N LYS A 286 57.86 -47.76 15.67
CA LYS A 286 58.19 -48.99 16.39
C LYS A 286 59.51 -48.75 17.11
N PRO A 287 59.60 -48.95 18.45
CA PRO A 287 60.87 -48.84 19.15
C PRO A 287 61.88 -49.70 18.41
N ALA A 288 63.05 -49.12 18.10
CA ALA A 288 64.14 -49.89 17.53
C ALA A 288 64.32 -51.12 18.42
N ALA A 289 64.06 -52.32 17.87
CA ALA A 289 64.15 -53.54 18.64
C ALA A 289 65.53 -53.53 19.29
N SER A 290 65.58 -53.46 20.62
CA SER A 290 66.83 -53.33 21.38
C SER A 290 67.65 -54.64 21.38
N GLY A 291 67.55 -55.43 20.29
CA GLY A 291 68.34 -56.60 20.01
C GLY A 291 69.74 -56.19 19.59
N GLY A 292 70.71 -56.55 20.41
CA GLY A 292 72.07 -56.02 20.36
C GLY A 292 72.86 -56.32 19.09
N GLY A 293 73.80 -55.41 18.81
CA GLY A 293 75.07 -55.70 18.16
C GLY A 293 75.01 -56.02 16.66
N GLY A 294 74.93 -54.99 15.82
CA GLY A 294 75.24 -55.15 14.39
C GLY A 294 74.73 -54.00 13.54
N GLY A 295 75.45 -52.88 13.56
CA GLY A 295 75.35 -51.72 12.64
C GLY A 295 74.08 -51.63 11.78
N VAL A 296 72.97 -51.19 12.37
CA VAL A 296 71.78 -50.80 11.59
C VAL A 296 71.82 -49.30 11.39
N VAL A 297 71.96 -48.90 10.13
CA VAL A 297 71.83 -47.53 9.65
C VAL A 297 70.44 -47.04 10.07
N VAL A 298 70.37 -46.13 11.02
CA VAL A 298 69.16 -45.35 11.30
C VAL A 298 68.88 -44.58 10.00
N GLY A 299 67.96 -45.10 9.19
CA GLY A 299 67.44 -44.35 8.06
C GLY A 299 66.97 -43.00 8.59
N PRO A 300 67.35 -41.88 7.94
CA PRO A 300 67.07 -40.56 8.49
C PRO A 300 65.59 -40.46 8.78
N VAL A 301 65.24 -39.88 9.95
CA VAL A 301 63.91 -39.35 10.23
C VAL A 301 63.42 -38.77 8.92
N VAL A 302 62.36 -39.35 8.35
CA VAL A 302 61.85 -38.94 7.04
C VAL A 302 61.33 -37.54 7.27
N ASN A 303 62.22 -36.57 7.05
CA ASN A 303 61.85 -35.19 6.98
C ASN A 303 61.00 -35.12 5.73
N ILE A 304 59.68 -35.21 5.91
CA ILE A 304 58.68 -35.27 4.83
C ILE A 304 58.91 -34.10 3.85
N CYS A 305 59.41 -32.97 4.35
CA CYS A 305 59.79 -31.81 3.53
C CYS A 305 61.04 -32.03 2.66
N LYS A 306 61.93 -32.96 3.03
CA LYS A 306 63.14 -33.29 2.26
C LYS A 306 62.87 -34.31 1.15
N THR A 307 61.94 -35.25 1.36
CA THR A 307 61.53 -36.23 0.34
C THR A 307 60.46 -35.73 -0.61
N ASN A 308 59.61 -34.78 -0.19
CA ASN A 308 58.64 -34.15 -1.08
C ASN A 308 58.48 -32.64 -0.79
N PRO A 309 59.38 -31.78 -1.32
CA PRO A 309 59.35 -30.34 -1.06
C PRO A 309 58.09 -29.63 -1.58
N GLN A 310 57.30 -30.27 -2.45
CA GLN A 310 56.01 -29.76 -2.92
C GLN A 310 54.98 -29.67 -1.78
N ILE A 311 55.07 -30.53 -0.76
CA ILE A 311 54.11 -30.58 0.35
C ILE A 311 54.34 -29.42 1.34
N CYS A 312 55.59 -28.98 1.54
CA CYS A 312 55.92 -28.01 2.59
C CYS A 312 56.04 -26.55 2.09
N ASN A 313 56.03 -26.28 0.79
CA ASN A 313 56.38 -24.96 0.26
C ASN A 313 55.42 -24.36 -0.79
N LEU A 314 54.18 -24.84 -0.87
CA LEU A 314 53.19 -24.23 -1.76
C LEU A 314 52.43 -23.11 -1.04
N PRO A 315 52.56 -21.84 -1.47
CA PRO A 315 51.69 -20.78 -0.98
C PRO A 315 50.24 -21.12 -1.36
N ILE A 316 49.34 -21.11 -0.36
CA ILE A 316 47.92 -21.47 -0.42
C ILE A 316 47.20 -20.95 -1.69
N ARG A 317 47.61 -19.76 -2.17
CA ARG A 317 47.04 -19.12 -3.35
C ARG A 317 47.20 -19.93 -4.66
N GLN A 318 48.26 -20.72 -4.81
CA GLN A 318 48.54 -21.49 -6.04
C GLN A 318 47.71 -22.78 -6.14
N GLN A 319 47.39 -23.43 -5.02
CA GLN A 319 46.56 -24.64 -5.03
C GLN A 319 45.09 -24.32 -5.29
N PHE A 320 44.59 -23.19 -4.76
CA PHE A 320 43.22 -22.75 -5.00
C PHE A 320 42.98 -22.38 -6.47
N LEU A 321 43.94 -21.69 -7.11
CA LEU A 321 43.85 -21.33 -8.53
C LEU A 321 43.79 -22.57 -9.45
N ARG A 322 44.58 -23.62 -9.18
CA ARG A 322 44.50 -24.87 -9.96
C ARG A 322 43.16 -25.59 -9.83
N ARG A 323 42.46 -25.44 -8.69
CA ARG A 323 41.12 -26.04 -8.50
C ARG A 323 40.05 -25.28 -9.29
N ILE A 324 40.15 -23.95 -9.36
CA ILE A 324 39.27 -23.10 -10.18
C ILE A 324 39.46 -23.42 -11.67
N GLU A 325 40.69 -23.57 -12.14
CA GLU A 325 40.99 -23.90 -13.54
C GLU A 325 40.45 -25.28 -13.95
N ARG A 326 40.54 -26.30 -13.08
CA ARG A 326 39.95 -27.62 -13.36
C ARG A 326 38.42 -27.59 -13.37
N SER A 327 37.79 -26.79 -12.51
CA SER A 327 36.33 -26.64 -12.46
C SER A 327 35.79 -25.96 -13.74
N THR A 328 36.46 -24.91 -14.22
CA THR A 328 36.07 -24.20 -15.44
C THR A 328 36.27 -25.04 -16.71
N ALA A 329 37.27 -25.92 -16.75
CA ALA A 329 37.46 -26.87 -17.86
C ALA A 329 36.32 -27.89 -17.96
N THR A 330 35.84 -28.43 -16.83
CA THR A 330 34.78 -29.44 -16.81
C THR A 330 33.40 -28.84 -17.13
N MET A 331 33.12 -27.61 -16.69
CA MET A 331 31.87 -26.93 -17.06
C MET A 331 31.80 -26.57 -18.56
N LYS A 332 32.94 -26.33 -19.21
CA LYS A 332 32.98 -26.06 -20.66
C LYS A 332 32.71 -27.30 -21.53
N GLN A 333 32.91 -28.51 -20.98
CA GLN A 333 32.61 -29.77 -21.66
C GLN A 333 31.15 -30.26 -21.50
N LEU A 334 30.41 -29.74 -20.51
CA LEU A 334 29.00 -30.08 -20.29
C LEU A 334 28.02 -29.09 -20.95
N GLY A 335 28.54 -28.06 -21.63
CA GLY A 335 27.78 -27.04 -22.36
C GLY A 335 27.89 -27.11 -23.89
N GLN A 336 28.34 -28.24 -24.44
CA GLN A 336 28.32 -28.54 -25.88
C GLN A 336 27.50 -29.80 -26.16
#